data_AF-A0A6G4VGE4-F1
#
_entry.id   AF-A0A6G4VGE4-F1
#
_cell.length_a   1.000
_cell.length_b   1.000
_cell.length_c   1.000
_cell.angle_alpha   90.00
_cell.angle_beta   90.00
_cell.angle_gamma   90.00
#
_symmetry.space_group_name_H-M   'P 1'
#
loop_
_entity.id
_entity.type
_entity.pdbx_description
1 polymer ?
#
loop_
_entity_poly.entity_id
_entity_poly.type
_entity_poly.pdbx_seq_one_letter_code
_entity_poly.pdbx_strand_id
1 'polypeptide(L)'
;PVVGLDAIATFMNAPGHAKAHHTTNIVVSEGPGDEVRARSKGLSLLEGGGVASVVYADDLRRTDDGWRISRRVIHLTWPHRF
;
A
#
# COMPACT_ATOMS: atom_id res chain seq x y z
N PRO A 1 9.79 -10.70 0.07
CA PRO A 1 9.64 -9.24 0.32
C PRO A 1 10.22 -8.47 -0.87
N VAL A 2 9.57 -7.39 -1.31
CA VAL A 2 10.09 -6.51 -2.37
C VAL A 2 10.83 -5.35 -1.68
N VAL A 3 12.11 -5.15 -1.99
CA VAL A 3 13.00 -4.22 -1.27
C VAL A 3 13.80 -3.38 -2.25
N GLY A 4 13.90 -2.08 -1.97
CA GLY A 4 14.57 -1.11 -2.83
C GLY A 4 13.64 -0.55 -3.91
N LEU A 5 13.92 0.68 -4.33
CA LEU A 5 13.04 1.42 -5.25
C LEU A 5 12.88 0.74 -6.60
N ASP A 6 13.95 0.18 -7.17
CA ASP A 6 13.91 -0.47 -8.48
C ASP A 6 13.06 -1.75 -8.48
N ALA A 7 13.19 -2.56 -7.42
CA ALA A 7 12.38 -3.76 -7.26
C ALA A 7 10.90 -3.40 -7.03
N ILE A 8 10.63 -2.36 -6.25
CA ILE A 8 9.27 -1.84 -6.04
C ILE A 8 8.69 -1.33 -7.36
N ALA A 9 9.44 -0.53 -8.12
CA ALA A 9 9.00 -0.01 -9.40
C ALA A 9 8.71 -1.15 -10.39
N THR A 10 9.56 -2.18 -10.43
CA THR A 10 9.34 -3.37 -11.26
C THR A 10 8.04 -4.08 -10.87
N PHE A 11 7.81 -4.29 -9.57
CA PHE A 11 6.59 -4.91 -9.06
C PHE A 11 5.33 -4.11 -9.40
N MET A 12 5.33 -2.80 -9.14
CA MET A 12 4.18 -1.92 -9.40
C MET A 12 3.87 -1.77 -10.89
N ASN A 13 4.89 -1.92 -11.75
CA ASN A 13 4.74 -1.83 -13.20
C ASN A 13 4.41 -3.16 -13.88
N ALA A 14 4.48 -4.29 -13.18
CA ALA A 14 4.19 -5.60 -13.74
C ALA A 14 2.78 -5.68 -14.37
N PRO A 15 2.60 -6.46 -15.45
CA PRO A 15 1.28 -6.75 -16.01
C PRO A 15 0.32 -7.31 -14.95
N GLY A 16 -0.96 -6.95 -15.02
CA GLY A 16 -1.97 -7.34 -14.04
C GLY A 16 -1.93 -6.60 -12.70
N HIS A 17 -0.88 -5.81 -12.41
CA HIS A 17 -0.89 -4.94 -11.23
C HIS A 17 -1.89 -3.80 -11.42
N ALA A 18 -2.78 -3.61 -10.44
CA ALA A 18 -3.74 -2.53 -10.46
C ALA A 18 -3.06 -1.16 -10.63
N LYS A 19 -3.60 -0.33 -11.51
CA LYS A 19 -3.07 1.03 -11.77
C LYS A 19 -3.89 2.11 -11.07
N ALA A 20 -5.14 1.81 -10.73
CA ALA A 20 -6.01 2.68 -9.98
C ALA A 20 -6.31 2.07 -8.61
N HIS A 21 -6.13 2.88 -7.57
CA HIS A 21 -6.41 2.52 -6.18
C HIS A 21 -7.27 3.60 -5.53
N HIS A 22 -8.28 3.18 -4.77
CA HIS A 22 -8.99 4.04 -3.83
C HIS A 22 -8.58 3.65 -2.42
N THR A 23 -7.97 4.59 -1.69
CA THR A 23 -7.58 4.38 -0.29
C THR A 23 -8.61 5.01 0.63
N THR A 24 -9.03 4.28 1.66
CA THR A 24 -10.11 4.67 2.57
C THR A 24 -9.74 4.37 4.02
N ASN A 25 -10.52 4.91 4.97
CA ASN A 25 -10.42 4.59 6.40
C ASN A 25 -9.00 4.76 6.96
N ILE A 26 -8.33 5.84 6.56
CA ILE A 26 -6.96 6.13 6.99
C ILE A 26 -6.97 6.49 8.48
N VAL A 27 -6.23 5.73 9.28
CA VAL A 27 -5.97 6.01 10.69
C VAL A 27 -4.47 6.21 10.84
N VAL A 28 -4.09 7.32 11.46
CA VAL A 28 -2.69 7.71 11.69
C VAL A 28 -2.42 7.70 13.18
N SER A 29 -1.29 7.14 13.58
CA SER A 29 -0.84 7.10 14.98
C SER A 29 0.66 7.33 15.07
N GLU A 30 1.13 7.72 16.25
CA GLU A 30 2.57 7.79 16.53
C GLU A 30 3.24 6.41 16.40
N GLY A 31 4.47 6.41 15.89
CA GLY A 31 5.39 5.28 15.88
C GLY A 31 6.57 5.53 16.83
N PRO A 32 7.59 4.66 16.84
CA PRO A 32 8.80 4.88 17.63
C PRO A 32 9.61 6.07 17.11
N GLY A 33 10.05 6.96 18.01
CA GLY A 33 10.82 8.15 17.63
C GLY A 33 9.99 9.11 16.76
N ASP A 34 10.56 9.54 15.63
CA ASP A 34 9.90 10.44 14.67
C ASP A 34 9.13 9.68 13.57
N GLU A 35 8.91 8.37 13.75
CA GLU A 35 8.10 7.58 12.82
C GLU A 35 6.60 7.75 13.07
N VAL A 36 5.83 7.65 12.01
CA VAL A 36 4.36 7.64 12.05
C VAL A 36 3.86 6.35 11.45
N ARG A 37 2.80 5.77 12.02
CA ARG A 37 2.14 4.59 11.46
C ARG A 37 0.83 5.00 10.81
N ALA A 38 0.57 4.49 9.61
CA ALA A 38 -0.72 4.63 8.96
C ALA A 38 -1.33 3.26 8.66
N ARG A 39 -2.60 3.09 9.03
CA ARG A 39 -3.41 1.93 8.67
C ARG A 39 -4.54 2.39 7.76
N SER A 40 -4.76 1.68 6.66
CA SER A 40 -5.82 2.04 5.71
C SER A 40 -6.37 0.81 5.00
N LYS A 41 -7.56 0.97 4.43
CA LYS A 41 -8.13 0.01 3.48
C LYS A 41 -7.88 0.52 2.06
N GLY A 42 -7.78 -0.40 1.11
CA GLY A 42 -7.62 -0.10 -0.30
C GLY A 42 -8.56 -0.94 -1.17
N LEU A 43 -9.10 -0.31 -2.21
CA LEU A 43 -9.78 -0.98 -3.31
C LEU A 43 -8.95 -0.76 -4.57
N SER A 44 -8.55 -1.86 -5.20
CA SER A 44 -7.69 -1.84 -6.39
C SER A 44 -8.48 -2.32 -7.60
N LEU A 45 -8.50 -1.51 -8.66
CA LEU A 45 -9.16 -1.87 -9.91
C LEU A 45 -8.24 -2.76 -10.72
N LEU A 46 -8.65 -4.01 -10.94
CA LEU A 46 -7.91 -5.01 -11.68
C LEU A 46 -8.23 -4.92 -13.17
N GLU A 47 -7.29 -5.39 -13.98
CA GLU A 47 -7.54 -5.64 -15.39
C GLU A 47 -8.71 -6.62 -15.56
N GLY A 48 -9.59 -6.37 -16.54
CA GLY A 48 -10.83 -7.14 -16.73
C GLY A 48 -12.00 -6.72 -15.84
N GLY A 49 -11.88 -5.63 -15.07
CA GLY A 49 -13.00 -5.00 -14.34
C GLY A 49 -13.25 -5.55 -12.93
N GLY A 50 -12.37 -6.43 -12.44
CA GLY A 50 -12.43 -6.92 -11.06
C GLY A 50 -11.98 -5.88 -10.03
N VAL A 51 -12.32 -6.12 -8.76
CA VAL A 51 -11.86 -5.28 -7.64
C VAL A 51 -11.21 -6.17 -6.58
N ALA A 52 -9.98 -5.81 -6.18
CA ALA A 52 -9.32 -6.42 -5.03
C ALA A 52 -9.43 -5.50 -3.81
N SER A 53 -9.75 -6.09 -2.65
CA SER A 53 -9.70 -5.40 -1.36
C SER A 53 -8.38 -5.70 -0.66
N VAL A 54 -7.79 -4.68 -0.05
CA VAL A 54 -6.51 -4.78 0.65
C VAL A 54 -6.52 -3.99 1.96
N VAL A 55 -5.68 -4.38 2.90
CA VAL A 55 -5.32 -3.58 4.07
C VAL A 55 -3.84 -3.22 3.98
N TYR A 56 -3.54 -1.92 4.12
CA TYR A 56 -2.18 -1.41 4.19
C TYR A 56 -1.79 -1.13 5.63
N ALA A 57 -0.59 -1.58 5.98
CA ALA A 57 0.11 -1.20 7.20
C ALA A 57 1.42 -0.53 6.85
N ASP A 58 1.46 0.79 7.00
CA ASP A 58 2.58 1.63 6.59
C ASP A 58 3.31 2.20 7.81
N ASP A 59 4.63 2.13 7.73
CA ASP A 59 5.54 2.90 8.58
C ASP A 59 6.04 4.09 7.73
N LEU A 60 5.95 5.31 8.26
CA LEU A 60 6.29 6.56 7.60
C LEU A 60 7.40 7.28 8.33
N ARG A 61 8.25 7.98 7.58
CA ARG A 61 9.31 8.85 8.09
C ARG A 61 9.16 10.26 7.57
N ARG A 62 9.42 11.24 8.44
CA ARG A 62 9.52 12.64 8.07
C ARG A 62 10.84 12.89 7.33
N THR A 63 10.77 13.67 6.28
CA THR A 63 11.90 14.17 5.49
C THR A 63 11.69 15.67 5.26
N ASP A 64 12.71 16.37 4.78
CA ASP A 64 12.59 17.79 4.45
C ASP A 64 11.56 18.06 3.35
N ASP A 65 11.33 17.08 2.47
CA ASP A 65 10.33 17.13 1.40
C ASP A 65 8.94 16.62 1.82
N GLY A 66 8.71 16.35 3.11
CA GLY A 66 7.47 15.79 3.64
C GLY A 66 7.59 14.33 4.07
N TRP A 67 6.52 13.54 3.94
CA TRP A 67 6.48 12.16 4.45
C TRP A 67 6.84 11.12 3.38
N ARG A 68 7.60 10.09 3.77
CA ARG A 68 7.91 8.94 2.93
C ARG A 68 7.46 7.66 3.62
N ILE A 69 6.94 6.69 2.86
CA ILE A 69 6.69 5.35 3.37
C ILE A 69 8.04 4.61 3.43
N SER A 70 8.50 4.27 4.64
CA SER A 70 9.73 3.51 4.84
C SER A 70 9.49 2.01 4.71
N ARG A 71 8.26 1.56 5.03
CA ARG A 71 7.83 0.16 4.90
C ARG A 71 6.33 0.09 4.71
N ARG A 72 5.88 -0.78 3.80
CA ARG A 72 4.47 -1.15 3.61
C ARG A 72 4.30 -2.65 3.71
N VAL A 73 3.33 -3.09 4.49
CA VAL A 73 2.81 -4.46 4.46
C VAL A 73 1.43 -4.43 3.82
N ILE A 74 1.24 -5.24 2.78
CA ILE A 74 -0.02 -5.37 2.05
C ILE A 74 -0.65 -6.70 2.45
N HIS A 75 -1.85 -6.64 3.04
CA HIS A 75 -2.66 -7.81 3.28
C HIS A 75 -3.73 -7.87 2.20
N LEU A 76 -3.57 -8.80 1.26
CA LEU A 76 -4.58 -9.08 0.23
C LEU A 76 -5.77 -9.82 0.87
N THR A 77 -6.97 -9.41 0.52
CA THR A 77 -8.21 -10.07 0.93
C THR A 77 -8.96 -10.58 -0.32
N TRP A 78 -8.52 -11.70 -0.94
CA TRP A 78 -9.23 -12.45 -2.02
C TRP A 78 -8.66 -13.87 -2.33
N PRO A 79 -9.41 -14.88 -2.86
CA PRO A 79 -10.86 -14.95 -3.17
C PRO A 79 -11.74 -15.73 -2.20
N HIS A 80 -12.91 -15.17 -1.89
CA HIS A 80 -14.13 -15.96 -1.90
C HIS A 80 -14.60 -16.04 -3.36
N ARG A 81 -14.60 -17.24 -3.94
CA ARG A 81 -15.39 -17.51 -5.16
C ARG A 81 -16.87 -17.52 -4.73
N PHE A 82 -17.72 -16.77 -5.43
CA PHE A 82 -19.15 -17.08 -5.48
C PHE A 82 -19.38 -18.15 -6.54
#